data_AF-A0A8X7SCM2-F1
#
_entry.id   AF-A0A8X7SCM2-F1
#
_cell.length_a   1.000
_cell.length_b   1.000
_cell.length_c   1.000
_cell.angle_alpha   90.00
_cell.angle_beta   90.00
_cell.angle_gamma   90.00
#
_symmetry.space_group_name_H-M   'P 1'
#
loop_
_entity.id
_entity.type
_entity.pdbx_description
1 polymer ?
#
loop_
_entity_poly.entity_id
_entity_poly.type
_entity_poly.pdbx_seq_one_letter_code
_entity_poly.pdbx_strand_id
1 'polypeptide(L)'
;MFSYLKGLKLSEKITKTDSVYDSEKLGERITKLWFVDVIKVGAENETELVDFKLRKEYAKNTTFAAIKEGIVPAGGATLVFLLTVYSSHLEETGGL
;
A
#
# COMPACT_ATOMS: atom_id res chain seq x y z
N MET A 1 0.07 27.72 1.88
CA MET A 1 -1.19 28.46 1.58
C MET A 1 -1.70 28.21 0.15
N PHE A 2 -0.88 28.31 -0.91
CA PHE A 2 -1.34 28.08 -2.30
C PHE A 2 -1.82 26.65 -2.63
N SER A 3 -1.25 25.61 -2.01
CA SER A 3 -1.69 24.22 -2.25
C SER A 3 -3.11 23.95 -1.73
N TYR A 4 -3.43 24.45 -0.53
CA TYR A 4 -4.75 24.35 0.10
C TYR A 4 -5.85 25.01 -0.74
N LEU A 5 -5.59 26.20 -1.28
CA LEU A 5 -6.53 26.91 -2.16
C LEU A 5 -6.82 26.15 -3.47
N LYS A 6 -5.83 25.43 -4.01
CA LYS A 6 -6.03 24.58 -5.19
C LYS A 6 -6.86 23.33 -4.86
N GLY A 7 -6.65 22.74 -3.69
CA GLY A 7 -7.45 21.60 -3.19
C GLY A 7 -8.92 21.96 -3.01
N LEU A 8 -9.21 23.13 -2.45
CA LEU A 8 -10.58 23.62 -2.22
C LEU A 8 -11.38 23.80 -3.53
N LYS A 9 -10.72 24.31 -4.59
CA LYS A 9 -11.33 24.46 -5.91
C LYS A 9 -11.64 23.13 -6.59
N LEU A 10 -10.90 22.05 -6.27
CA LEU A 10 -11.21 20.71 -6.78
C LEU A 10 -12.36 20.07 -6.01
N SER A 11 -12.45 20.27 -4.68
CA SER A 11 -13.57 19.75 -3.89
C SER A 11 -14.91 20.37 -4.32
N GLU A 12 -14.93 21.66 -4.67
CA GLU A 12 -16.13 22.31 -5.24
C GLU A 12 -16.50 21.79 -6.63
N LYS A 13 -15.53 21.26 -7.40
CA LYS A 13 -15.79 20.66 -8.71
C LYS A 13 -16.41 19.27 -8.58
N ILE A 14 -15.96 18.48 -7.61
CA ILE A 14 -16.53 17.15 -7.33
C ILE A 14 -18.02 17.23 -6.98
N THR A 15 -18.43 18.22 -6.19
CA THR A 15 -19.84 18.38 -5.80
C THR A 15 -20.75 18.91 -6.91
N LYS A 16 -20.19 19.41 -8.02
CA LYS A 16 -20.92 19.96 -9.18
C LYS A 16 -20.93 19.02 -10.39
N THR A 17 -20.29 17.86 -10.29
CA THR A 17 -20.12 16.94 -11.41
C THR A 17 -21.02 15.73 -11.22
N ASP A 18 -21.91 15.49 -12.19
CA ASP A 18 -22.84 14.35 -12.20
C ASP A 18 -22.25 13.10 -12.89
N SER A 19 -21.04 13.21 -13.46
CA SER A 19 -20.32 12.13 -14.12
C SER A 19 -19.46 11.34 -13.13
N VAL A 20 -19.67 10.03 -13.06
CA VAL A 20 -18.90 9.10 -12.21
C VAL A 20 -17.42 9.06 -12.60
N TYR A 21 -17.12 9.15 -13.90
CA TYR A 21 -15.75 9.12 -14.40
C TYR A 21 -14.94 10.35 -13.93
N ASP A 22 -15.55 11.53 -13.98
CA ASP A 22 -14.90 12.77 -13.60
C ASP A 22 -14.75 12.90 -12.08
N SER A 23 -15.71 12.39 -11.30
CA SER A 23 -15.63 12.39 -9.84
C SER A 23 -14.49 11.50 -9.32
N GLU A 24 -14.29 10.32 -9.91
CA GLU A 24 -13.14 9.44 -9.59
C GLU A 24 -11.81 10.11 -9.94
N LYS A 25 -11.68 10.69 -11.15
CA LYS A 25 -10.44 11.34 -11.56
C LYS A 25 -10.10 12.58 -10.74
N LEU A 26 -11.10 13.35 -10.34
CA LEU A 26 -10.91 14.51 -9.46
C LEU A 26 -10.55 14.06 -8.03
N GLY A 27 -11.17 12.98 -7.53
CA GLY A 27 -10.85 12.37 -6.24
C GLY A 27 -9.38 11.93 -6.15
N GLU A 28 -8.87 11.23 -7.17
CA GLU A 28 -7.45 10.85 -7.23
C GLU A 28 -6.50 12.06 -7.14
N ARG A 29 -6.85 13.16 -7.81
CA ARG A 29 -6.02 14.38 -7.83
C ARG A 29 -6.05 15.10 -6.49
N ILE A 30 -7.20 15.13 -5.82
CA ILE A 30 -7.32 15.65 -4.45
C ILE A 30 -6.43 14.81 -3.53
N THR A 31 -6.60 13.49 -3.47
CA THR A 31 -5.84 12.65 -2.54
C THR A 31 -4.33 12.81 -2.73
N LYS A 32 -3.84 12.89 -3.97
CA LYS A 32 -2.41 13.14 -4.26
C LYS A 32 -1.91 14.51 -3.80
N LEU A 33 -2.77 15.53 -3.75
CA LEU A 33 -2.41 16.88 -3.30
C LEU A 33 -2.43 17.03 -1.78
N TRP A 34 -3.33 16.33 -1.10
CA TRP A 34 -3.53 16.45 0.35
C TRP A 34 -2.69 15.47 1.15
N PHE A 35 -2.40 14.29 0.61
CA PHE A 35 -1.79 13.20 1.35
C PHE A 35 -0.33 13.00 0.95
N VAL A 36 0.56 13.83 1.52
CA VAL A 36 2.01 13.66 1.43
C VAL A 36 2.59 13.66 2.84
N ASP A 37 2.80 12.46 3.39
CA ASP A 37 3.43 12.30 4.70
C ASP A 37 4.95 12.23 4.55
N VAL A 38 5.65 13.10 5.30
CA VAL A 38 7.12 13.14 5.35
C VAL A 38 7.58 12.58 6.68
N ILE A 39 8.23 11.42 6.65
CA ILE A 39 8.84 10.80 7.83
C ILE A 39 10.29 11.25 7.91
N LYS A 40 10.62 12.06 8.92
CA LYS A 40 12.01 12.47 9.20
C LYS A 40 12.68 11.40 10.05
N VAL A 41 13.77 10.83 9.54
CA VAL A 41 14.63 9.89 10.28
C VAL A 41 15.89 10.64 10.69
N GLY A 42 16.24 10.59 11.97
CA GLY A 42 17.48 11.15 12.50
C GLY A 42 18.33 10.06 13.15
N ALA A 43 19.65 10.20 13.06
CA ALA A 43 20.64 9.38 13.75
C ALA A 43 21.87 10.25 14.07
N GLU A 44 22.73 9.78 14.99
CA GLU A 44 23.92 10.50 15.42
C GLU A 44 25.06 10.44 14.39
N ASN A 45 25.16 9.34 13.64
CA ASN A 45 26.19 9.09 12.62
C ASN A 45 25.57 8.81 11.24
N GLU A 46 26.28 9.12 10.15
CA GLU A 46 25.80 8.91 8.77
C GLU A 46 25.49 7.43 8.46
N THR A 47 26.35 6.52 8.94
CA THR A 47 26.18 5.07 8.75
C THR A 47 24.91 4.55 9.40
N GLU A 48 24.59 5.04 10.60
CA GLU A 48 23.37 4.68 11.31
C GLU A 48 22.13 5.31 10.66
N LEU A 49 22.26 6.54 10.15
CA LEU A 49 21.17 7.22 9.46
C LEU A 49 20.68 6.41 8.25
N VAL A 50 21.61 5.85 7.48
CA VAL A 50 21.29 5.01 6.31
C VAL A 50 20.58 3.73 6.74
N ASP A 51 21.08 3.03 7.76
CA ASP A 51 20.44 1.79 8.26
C ASP A 51 19.04 2.06 8.83
N PHE A 52 18.88 3.09 9.66
CA PHE A 52 17.58 3.48 10.19
C PHE A 52 16.60 3.88 9.09
N LYS A 53 17.06 4.62 8.07
CA LYS A 53 16.22 5.00 6.93
C LYS A 53 15.74 3.76 6.17
N LEU A 54 16.64 2.85 5.83
CA LEU A 54 16.31 1.61 5.12
C LEU A 54 15.31 0.77 5.92
N ARG A 55 15.55 0.55 7.21
CA ARG A 55 14.63 -0.22 8.07
C ARG A 55 13.22 0.38 8.09
N LYS A 56 13.10 1.71 8.16
CA LYS A 56 11.80 2.39 8.13
C LYS A 56 11.12 2.29 6.77
N GLU A 57 11.87 2.40 5.68
CA GLU A 57 11.36 2.21 4.31
C GLU A 57 10.86 0.77 4.09
N TYR A 58 11.61 -0.23 4.57
CA TYR A 58 11.18 -1.62 4.52
C TYR A 58 9.89 -1.84 5.32
N ALA A 59 9.83 -1.38 6.58
CA ALA A 59 8.64 -1.53 7.40
C ALA A 59 7.39 -0.91 6.76
N LYS A 60 7.53 0.28 6.17
CA LYS A 60 6.47 0.95 5.42
C LYS A 60 5.97 0.08 4.26
N ASN A 61 6.89 -0.44 3.45
CA ASN A 61 6.51 -1.25 2.29
C ASN A 61 5.87 -2.59 2.70
N THR A 62 6.36 -3.22 3.77
CA THR A 62 5.79 -4.47 4.30
C THR A 62 4.36 -4.28 4.79
N THR A 63 4.05 -3.19 5.50
CA THR A 63 2.68 -2.95 5.96
C THR A 63 1.73 -2.65 4.80
N PHE A 64 2.18 -1.91 3.78
CA PHE A 64 1.36 -1.69 2.58
C PHE A 64 1.07 -2.96 1.80
N ALA A 65 2.03 -3.89 1.71
CA ALA A 65 1.81 -5.20 1.11
C ALA A 65 0.80 -6.01 1.93
N ALA A 66 0.98 -6.05 3.25
CA ALA A 66 0.10 -6.75 4.18
C ALA A 66 -1.36 -6.24 4.16
N ILE A 67 -1.57 -4.93 3.99
CA ILE A 67 -2.92 -4.36 3.89
C ILE A 67 -3.60 -4.77 2.57
N LYS A 68 -2.85 -4.91 1.48
CA LYS A 68 -3.41 -5.24 0.16
C LYS A 68 -3.75 -6.71 0.01
N GLU A 69 -2.84 -7.58 0.46
CA GLU A 69 -2.92 -9.03 0.19
C GLU A 69 -3.22 -9.85 1.45
N GLY A 70 -3.16 -9.23 2.64
CA GLY A 70 -3.25 -9.91 3.92
C GLY A 70 -1.91 -10.38 4.47
N ILE A 71 -1.95 -11.06 5.61
CA ILE A 71 -0.78 -11.64 6.29
C ILE A 71 -0.94 -13.15 6.37
N VAL A 72 0.17 -13.88 6.32
CA VAL A 72 0.19 -15.35 6.38
C VAL A 72 1.35 -15.80 7.28
N PRO A 73 1.25 -16.95 7.98
CA PRO A 73 2.37 -17.48 8.76
C PRO A 73 3.71 -17.51 8.02
N ALA A 74 4.74 -16.95 8.66
CA ALA A 74 6.09 -16.85 8.11
C ALA A 74 6.85 -18.19 8.17
N GLY A 75 8.15 -18.15 7.90
CA GLY A 75 9.04 -19.31 8.05
C GLY A 75 8.82 -20.42 7.02
N GLY A 76 8.21 -20.10 5.88
CA GLY A 76 7.88 -21.08 4.83
C GLY A 76 6.73 -22.03 5.19
N ALA A 77 6.15 -21.92 6.39
CA ALA A 77 5.04 -22.78 6.84
C ALA A 77 3.84 -22.72 5.89
N THR A 78 3.53 -21.51 5.40
CA THR A 78 2.47 -21.29 4.40
C THR A 78 2.70 -22.06 3.11
N LEU A 79 3.95 -22.11 2.61
CA LEU A 79 4.28 -22.84 1.38
C LEU A 79 4.15 -24.35 1.58
N VAL A 80 4.62 -24.86 2.72
CA VAL A 80 4.50 -26.30 3.06
C VAL A 80 3.02 -26.69 3.22
N PHE A 81 2.22 -25.84 3.86
CA PHE A 81 0.78 -26.07 4.00
C PHE A 81 0.08 -26.10 2.64
N LEU A 82 0.36 -25.13 1.76
CA LEU A 82 -0.20 -25.11 0.40
C LEU A 82 0.20 -26.33 -0.41
N LEU A 83 1.46 -26.78 -0.31
CA LEU A 83 1.92 -28.00 -0.99
C LEU A 83 1.18 -29.24 -0.51
N THR A 84 0.93 -29.34 0.80
CA THR A 84 0.20 -30.47 1.40
C THR A 84 -1.25 -30.50 0.89
N VAL A 85 -1.92 -29.35 0.91
CA VAL A 85 -3.30 -29.21 0.42
C VAL A 85 -3.39 -29.50 -1.07
N TYR A 86 -2.45 -29.00 -1.87
CA TYR A 86 -2.44 -29.23 -3.32
C TYR A 86 -2.22 -30.70 -3.67
N SER A 87 -1.34 -31.39 -2.95
CA SER A 87 -1.08 -32.82 -3.16
C SER A 87 -2.32 -33.66 -2.88
N SER A 88 -3.04 -33.36 -1.79
CA SER A 88 -4.32 -34.01 -1.47
C SER A 88 -5.39 -33.75 -2.53
N HIS A 89 -5.45 -32.55 -3.09
CA HIS A 89 -6.39 -32.23 -4.18
C HIS A 89 -6.07 -32.96 -5.49
N LEU A 90 -4.80 -33.23 -5.81
CA LEU A 90 -4.42 -34.01 -6.99
C LEU A 90 -4.77 -35.49 -6.83
N GLU A 91 -4.72 -36.04 -5.62
CA GLU A 91 -5.16 -37.39 -5.32
C GLU A 91 -6.69 -37.53 -5.42
N GLU A 92 -7.45 -36.50 -5.03
CA GLU A 92 -8.92 -36.47 -5.11
C GLU A 92 -9.46 -36.23 -6.53
N THR A 93 -8.73 -35.48 -7.36
CA THR A 93 -9.19 -35.16 -8.73
C THR A 93 -8.88 -36.22 -9.77
N GLY A 94 -8.20 -37.30 -9.40
CA GLY A 94 -7.87 -38.41 -10.30
C GLY A 94 -6.96 -37.93 -11.42
N GLY A 95 -5.65 -38.09 -11.24
CA GLY A 95 -4.68 -37.81 -12.28
C GLY A 95 -5.12 -38.38 -13.63
N LEU A 96 -5.01 -37.56 -14.68
CA LEU A 96 -5.01 -38.02 -16.06
C LEU A 96 -3.99 -39.15 -16.26
#